data_AF-A0AAV8EXY5-F1
#
_entry.id   AF-A0AAV8EXY5-F1
#
_cell.length_a   1.000
_cell.length_b   1.000
_cell.length_c   1.000
_cell.angle_alpha   90.00
_cell.angle_beta   90.00
_cell.angle_gamma   90.00
#
_symmetry.space_group_name_H-M   'P 1'
#
loop_
_entity.id
_entity.type
_entity.pdbx_description
1 polymer ?
#
loop_
_entity_poly.entity_id
_entity_poly.type
_entity_poly.pdbx_seq_one_letter_code
_entity_poly.pdbx_strand_id
1 'polypeptide(L)'
;MEHSSPSVASVWDRLSFDLTELILSYLPLRSLVRSSAVCHQWRCAASSSASLHRRRRRPWFFLFGLNNVVSRLDRSFGFDPESFSWVPLPPPHPDCFSGAGGFSFAASSCSRFAYSPVLSGGTQPNWRFTKPLTFPRCNPIVAVFDENRFVVVGGSRYIGGLVDLEDWLAVEIYDPVTDAWEVGSPLPVDFRSSGTSSQWLSSALLPERKMLYVFGIYSCHVAAFDLSRRVWIGGVGTLRPPGTVFAFLIAGLGDSLLLAGLCSGEQDGGSGGAQPCFAIWAVDPLMRGQPRRITVMPRDILIGLFGIDDDENRFASLRCVGSDGLVYVFNEDHHKGYPACVCEIQGKEMDQCSWRRIPPLPGPGNRFHKTIAFSSPVPLGPVLGTAHMGCVWQNVE
;
A
#
# COMPACT_ATOMS: atom_id res chain seq x y z
N MET A 1 60.29 -36.25 7.08
CA MET A 1 59.49 -35.92 5.88
C MET A 1 58.13 -36.55 6.08
N GLU A 2 57.21 -35.82 6.71
CA GLU A 2 55.78 -36.15 6.65
C GLU A 2 55.15 -35.10 5.76
N HIS A 3 54.81 -35.51 4.54
CA HIS A 3 54.00 -34.71 3.63
C HIS A 3 52.56 -34.74 4.14
N SER A 4 52.14 -33.69 4.84
CA SER A 4 50.72 -33.40 5.05
C SER A 4 50.12 -33.02 3.70
N SER A 5 49.34 -33.93 3.11
CA SER A 5 48.49 -33.64 1.97
C SER A 5 47.44 -32.60 2.38
N PRO A 6 47.24 -31.50 1.62
CA PRO A 6 46.12 -30.61 1.88
C PRO A 6 44.85 -31.41 1.61
N SER A 7 44.00 -31.58 2.64
CA SER A 7 42.67 -32.12 2.41
C SER A 7 41.97 -31.17 1.45
N VAL A 8 41.69 -31.67 0.25
CA VAL A 8 40.79 -31.01 -0.68
C VAL A 8 39.41 -31.12 -0.06
N ALA A 9 39.11 -30.27 0.92
CA ALA A 9 37.73 -29.97 1.29
C ALA A 9 37.05 -29.59 -0.01
N SER A 10 36.11 -30.42 -0.44
CA SER A 10 35.56 -30.31 -1.77
C SER A 10 34.89 -28.94 -1.86
N VAL A 11 34.97 -28.29 -3.01
CA VAL A 11 34.29 -27.00 -3.27
C VAL A 11 32.78 -27.08 -2.94
N TRP A 12 32.22 -28.30 -2.88
CA TRP A 12 30.85 -28.62 -2.50
C TRP A 12 30.57 -28.58 -0.99
N ASP A 13 31.60 -28.59 -0.14
CA ASP A 13 31.45 -28.58 1.32
C ASP A 13 31.24 -27.17 1.89
N ARG A 14 31.34 -26.12 1.06
CA ARG A 14 31.17 -24.72 1.48
C ARG A 14 30.34 -23.92 0.49
N LEU A 15 29.15 -23.51 0.93
CA LEU A 15 28.32 -22.52 0.24
C LEU A 15 29.00 -21.15 0.29
N SER A 16 29.28 -20.55 -0.87
CA SER A 16 29.80 -19.19 -0.94
C SER A 16 28.79 -18.17 -0.39
N PHE A 17 29.26 -16.98 -0.02
CA PHE A 17 28.37 -15.91 0.44
C PHE A 17 27.35 -15.55 -0.63
N ASP A 18 27.77 -15.39 -1.89
CA ASP A 18 26.88 -15.05 -3.01
C ASP A 18 25.81 -16.13 -3.26
N LEU A 19 26.18 -17.41 -3.20
CA LEU A 19 25.22 -18.50 -3.33
C LEU A 19 24.27 -18.55 -2.12
N THR A 20 24.77 -18.27 -0.92
CA THR A 20 23.93 -18.16 0.29
C THR A 20 22.93 -17.01 0.15
N GLU A 21 23.40 -15.83 -0.24
CA GLU A 21 22.57 -14.64 -0.49
C GLU A 21 21.50 -14.93 -1.55
N LEU A 22 21.91 -15.56 -2.66
CA LEU A 22 21.01 -15.98 -3.73
C LEU A 22 19.94 -16.95 -3.22
N ILE A 23 20.30 -18.02 -2.50
CA ILE A 23 19.34 -18.98 -1.92
C ILE A 23 18.36 -18.28 -0.99
N LEU A 24 18.86 -17.46 -0.08
CA LEU A 24 18.03 -16.71 0.88
C LEU A 24 17.09 -15.73 0.15
N SER A 25 17.48 -15.20 -1.01
CA SER A 25 16.64 -14.32 -1.83
C SER A 25 15.38 -15.01 -2.40
N TYR A 26 15.37 -16.35 -2.48
CA TYR A 26 14.19 -17.12 -2.90
C TYR A 26 13.24 -17.44 -1.74
N LEU A 27 13.62 -17.16 -0.50
CA LEU A 27 12.81 -17.53 0.66
C LEU A 27 11.68 -16.52 0.90
N PRO A 28 10.46 -17.02 1.21
CA PRO A 28 9.39 -16.20 1.74
C PRO A 28 9.83 -15.43 2.97
N LEU A 29 9.21 -14.28 3.23
CA LEU A 29 9.67 -13.35 4.29
C LEU A 29 9.85 -14.05 5.64
N ARG A 30 8.87 -14.86 6.04
CA ARG A 30 8.89 -15.60 7.30
C ARG A 30 10.07 -16.57 7.39
N SER A 31 10.34 -17.28 6.30
CA SER A 31 11.47 -18.21 6.21
C SER A 31 12.80 -17.47 6.22
N LEU A 32 12.88 -16.32 5.53
CA LEU A 32 14.08 -15.48 5.55
C LEU A 32 14.39 -14.93 6.94
N VAL A 33 13.37 -14.46 7.68
CA VAL A 33 13.55 -14.00 9.07
C VAL A 33 14.08 -15.13 9.95
N ARG A 34 13.53 -16.35 9.84
CA ARG A 34 14.03 -17.52 10.58
C ARG A 34 15.45 -17.88 10.18
N SER A 35 15.76 -17.88 8.88
CA SER A 35 17.12 -18.12 8.37
C SER A 35 18.12 -17.10 8.88
N SER A 36 17.72 -15.83 9.05
CA SER A 36 18.58 -14.79 9.63
C SER A 36 18.95 -15.01 11.10
N ALA A 37 18.25 -15.92 11.79
CA ALA A 37 18.55 -16.28 13.18
C ALA A 37 19.59 -17.42 13.30
N VAL A 38 19.98 -18.06 12.18
CA VAL A 38 20.90 -19.21 12.18
C VAL A 38 22.30 -18.80 12.61
N CYS A 39 22.90 -17.82 11.94
CA CYS A 39 24.24 -17.31 12.26
C CYS A 39 24.46 -15.89 11.70
N HIS A 40 25.57 -15.26 12.08
CA HIS A 40 25.93 -13.92 11.61
C HIS A 40 26.05 -13.84 10.07
N GLN A 41 26.65 -14.86 9.44
CA GLN A 41 26.81 -14.88 7.98
C GLN A 41 25.45 -14.92 7.26
N TRP A 42 24.51 -15.74 7.74
CA TRP A 42 23.16 -15.82 7.18
C TRP A 42 22.36 -14.55 7.45
N ARG A 43 22.55 -13.92 8.61
CA ARG A 43 21.96 -12.61 8.90
C ARG A 43 22.49 -11.53 7.94
N CYS A 44 23.79 -11.49 7.69
CA CYS A 44 24.39 -10.58 6.71
C CYS A 44 23.87 -10.86 5.30
N ALA A 45 23.82 -12.12 4.87
CA ALA A 45 23.31 -12.50 3.56
C ALA A 45 21.81 -12.16 3.40
N ALA A 46 21.00 -12.38 4.44
CA ALA A 46 19.58 -12.03 4.45
C ALA A 46 19.30 -10.52 4.44
N SER A 47 20.26 -9.72 4.92
CA SER A 47 20.16 -8.26 4.98
C SER A 47 20.86 -7.56 3.81
N SER A 48 21.67 -8.30 3.06
CA SER A 48 22.45 -7.78 1.94
C SER A 48 21.55 -7.35 0.79
N SER A 49 21.90 -6.21 0.20
CA SER A 49 21.01 -5.49 -0.72
C SER A 49 21.15 -5.96 -2.17
N ALA A 50 22.25 -6.58 -2.57
CA ALA A 50 22.61 -6.75 -3.99
C ALA A 50 21.66 -7.67 -4.77
N SER A 51 21.27 -8.82 -4.20
CA SER A 51 20.36 -9.77 -4.88
C SER A 51 18.91 -9.70 -4.38
N LEU A 52 18.67 -9.21 -3.16
CA LEU A 52 17.33 -9.06 -2.59
C LEU A 52 16.54 -7.86 -3.17
N HIS A 53 17.22 -6.79 -3.61
CA HIS A 53 16.55 -5.68 -4.32
C HIS A 53 16.12 -6.07 -5.75
N ARG A 54 16.73 -7.11 -6.35
CA ARG A 54 16.36 -7.59 -7.68
C ARG A 54 15.02 -8.32 -7.71
N ARG A 55 14.50 -8.78 -6.56
CA ARG A 55 13.19 -9.41 -6.46
C ARG A 55 12.25 -8.54 -5.64
N ARG A 56 11.36 -7.82 -6.35
CA ARG A 56 10.26 -7.09 -5.72
C ARG A 56 9.39 -8.08 -4.94
N ARG A 57 9.43 -7.99 -3.62
CA ARG A 57 8.49 -8.72 -2.75
C ARG A 57 7.09 -8.16 -3.01
N ARG A 58 6.13 -9.06 -3.07
CA ARG A 58 4.73 -8.72 -3.30
C ARG A 58 4.22 -7.84 -2.16
N PRO A 59 3.56 -6.71 -2.44
CA PRO A 59 3.05 -5.83 -1.40
C PRO A 59 1.99 -6.55 -0.57
N TRP A 60 2.06 -6.35 0.74
CA TRP A 60 1.10 -6.92 1.67
C TRP A 60 -0.16 -6.05 1.73
N PHE A 61 -1.26 -6.66 2.15
CA PHE A 61 -2.49 -5.95 2.51
C PHE A 61 -2.56 -5.80 4.03
N PHE A 62 -2.54 -4.56 4.51
CA PHE A 62 -2.65 -4.26 5.94
C PHE A 62 -4.06 -3.80 6.26
N LEU A 63 -4.59 -4.27 7.39
CA LEU A 63 -5.88 -3.87 7.94
C LEU A 63 -5.73 -3.59 9.43
N PHE A 64 -5.88 -2.32 9.81
CA PHE A 64 -5.89 -1.87 11.20
C PHE A 64 -7.32 -1.55 11.60
N GLY A 65 -7.81 -2.28 12.59
CA GLY A 65 -9.10 -2.10 13.22
C GLY A 65 -8.99 -1.31 14.50
N LEU A 66 -9.72 -0.19 14.59
CA LEU A 66 -9.79 0.68 15.75
C LEU A 66 -11.17 0.60 16.40
N ASN A 67 -11.19 0.55 17.73
CA ASN A 67 -12.39 0.51 18.54
C ASN A 67 -12.50 1.78 19.40
N ASN A 68 -13.49 2.61 19.06
CA ASN A 68 -13.69 3.90 19.72
C ASN A 68 -14.14 3.80 21.19
N VAL A 69 -14.63 2.62 21.62
CA VAL A 69 -15.14 2.43 22.99
C VAL A 69 -14.06 1.79 23.87
N VAL A 70 -13.33 0.80 23.34
CA VAL A 70 -12.35 0.03 24.12
C VAL A 70 -11.09 -0.19 23.28
N SER A 71 -10.10 0.70 23.43
CA SER A 71 -8.83 0.65 22.67
C SER A 71 -8.03 -0.66 22.81
N ARG A 72 -8.21 -1.42 23.90
CA ARG A 72 -7.59 -2.77 24.03
C ARG A 72 -8.11 -3.79 23.01
N LEU A 73 -9.23 -3.49 22.36
CA LEU A 73 -9.83 -4.28 21.28
C LEU A 73 -9.30 -3.86 19.91
N ASP A 74 -8.40 -2.88 19.84
CA ASP A 74 -7.71 -2.54 18.60
C ASP A 74 -6.88 -3.74 18.15
N ARG A 75 -6.90 -3.99 16.84
CA ARG A 75 -6.22 -5.12 16.20
C ARG A 75 -5.65 -4.68 14.89
N SER A 76 -4.53 -5.27 14.51
CA SER A 76 -3.84 -4.99 13.26
C SER A 76 -3.42 -6.32 12.65
N PHE A 77 -3.59 -6.41 11.34
CA PHE A 77 -3.26 -7.61 10.58
C PHE A 77 -2.52 -7.23 9.31
N GLY A 78 -1.56 -8.06 8.91
CA GLY A 78 -0.94 -8.02 7.60
C GLY A 78 -1.22 -9.33 6.86
N PHE A 79 -1.86 -9.25 5.71
CA PHE A 79 -2.05 -10.39 4.82
C PHE A 79 -0.84 -10.53 3.92
N ASP A 80 -0.18 -11.69 4.05
CA ASP A 80 0.96 -12.07 3.23
C ASP A 80 0.48 -12.84 1.99
N PRO A 81 0.58 -12.26 0.77
CA PRO A 81 0.09 -12.91 -0.45
C PRO A 81 0.91 -14.14 -0.85
N GLU A 82 2.14 -14.28 -0.34
CA GLU A 82 3.02 -15.43 -0.64
C GLU A 82 2.65 -16.65 0.19
N SER A 83 2.40 -16.48 1.50
CA SER A 83 1.89 -17.56 2.35
C SER A 83 0.37 -17.68 2.36
N PHE A 84 -0.33 -16.75 1.67
CA PHE A 84 -1.80 -16.67 1.60
C PHE A 84 -2.46 -16.70 2.98
N SER A 85 -1.87 -15.99 3.95
CA SER A 85 -2.29 -16.04 5.35
C SER A 85 -2.16 -14.70 6.05
N TRP A 86 -3.01 -14.49 7.05
CA TRP A 86 -2.92 -13.34 7.94
C TRP A 86 -1.80 -13.50 8.98
N VAL A 87 -1.16 -12.37 9.28
CA VAL A 87 -0.18 -12.20 10.36
C VAL A 87 -0.79 -11.22 11.36
N PRO A 88 -1.06 -11.61 12.62
CA PRO A 88 -1.40 -10.67 13.68
C PRO A 88 -0.22 -9.75 13.97
N LEU A 89 -0.49 -8.45 14.09
CA LEU A 89 0.51 -7.41 14.36
C LEU A 89 0.26 -6.76 15.73
N PRO A 90 1.25 -6.05 16.31
CA PRO A 90 1.03 -5.22 17.49
C PRO A 90 -0.06 -4.19 17.23
N PRO A 91 -0.90 -3.83 18.23
CA PRO A 91 -1.98 -2.88 18.06
C PRO A 91 -1.54 -1.60 17.34
N PRO A 92 -2.38 -1.07 16.44
CA PRO A 92 -2.05 0.15 15.70
C PRO A 92 -1.92 1.35 16.65
N HIS A 93 -1.20 2.38 16.20
CA HIS A 93 -1.20 3.65 16.91
C HIS A 93 -2.62 4.28 16.86
N PRO A 94 -3.12 4.88 17.96
CA PRO A 94 -4.49 5.42 18.00
C PRO A 94 -4.77 6.45 16.90
N ASP A 95 -3.79 7.32 16.63
CA ASP A 95 -3.88 8.36 15.59
C ASP A 95 -3.36 7.91 14.22
N CYS A 96 -3.19 6.60 14.01
CA CYS A 96 -2.83 6.08 12.69
C CYS A 96 -3.92 6.45 11.68
N PHE A 97 -3.52 6.78 10.45
CA PHE A 97 -4.48 7.13 9.40
C PHE A 97 -4.17 6.49 8.05
N SER A 98 -2.93 6.07 7.78
CA SER A 98 -2.56 5.40 6.53
C SER A 98 -1.22 4.66 6.66
N GLY A 99 -0.86 3.93 5.62
CA GLY A 99 0.48 3.37 5.43
C GLY A 99 0.85 3.30 3.95
N ALA A 100 2.13 3.43 3.65
CA ALA A 100 2.68 3.38 2.30
C ALA A 100 4.19 3.11 2.34
N GLY A 101 4.73 2.47 1.30
CA GLY A 101 6.19 2.32 1.10
C GLY A 101 6.97 1.69 2.25
N GLY A 102 6.35 0.82 3.03
CA GLY A 102 6.96 0.15 4.19
C GLY A 102 6.74 0.87 5.52
N PHE A 103 5.97 1.96 5.54
CA PHE A 103 5.71 2.77 6.73
C PHE A 103 4.22 2.84 7.07
N SER A 104 3.95 2.99 8.36
CA SER A 104 2.67 3.42 8.92
C SER A 104 2.79 4.89 9.33
N PHE A 105 1.72 5.66 9.13
CA PHE A 105 1.67 7.09 9.41
C PHE A 105 0.58 7.42 10.42
N ALA A 106 0.92 8.29 11.37
CA ALA A 106 0.02 8.80 12.39
C ALA A 106 0.09 10.34 12.45
N ALA A 107 -1.01 10.98 12.83
CA ALA A 107 -1.09 12.43 12.92
C ALA A 107 -1.88 12.87 14.16
N SER A 108 -1.20 12.97 15.30
CA SER A 108 -1.83 13.45 16.54
C SER A 108 -2.21 14.93 16.41
N SER A 109 -3.47 15.25 16.71
CA SER A 109 -4.03 16.60 16.60
C SER A 109 -3.78 17.28 15.24
N CYS A 110 -3.62 16.48 14.17
CA CYS A 110 -3.43 16.92 12.79
C CYS A 110 -2.21 17.81 12.52
N SER A 111 -1.32 17.99 13.49
CA SER A 111 -0.12 18.85 13.41
C SER A 111 1.16 18.08 13.70
N ARG A 112 1.08 16.99 14.46
CA ARG A 112 2.22 16.13 14.79
C ARG A 112 2.22 14.89 13.90
N PHE A 113 2.81 15.03 12.71
CA PHE A 113 3.01 13.92 11.80
C PHE A 113 4.09 12.99 12.35
N ALA A 114 3.81 11.70 12.34
CA ALA A 114 4.70 10.66 12.81
C ALA A 114 4.66 9.45 11.89
N TYR A 115 5.77 8.70 11.86
CA TYR A 115 5.90 7.50 11.06
C TYR A 115 6.68 6.42 11.79
N SER A 116 6.39 5.17 11.47
CA SER A 116 7.11 3.97 11.93
C SER A 116 7.15 2.96 10.79
N PRO A 117 8.21 2.15 10.64
CA PRO A 117 8.13 0.97 9.78
C PRO A 117 6.88 0.15 10.13
N VAL A 118 6.16 -0.32 9.09
CA VAL A 118 4.92 -1.10 9.27
C VAL A 118 5.17 -2.41 9.99
N LEU A 119 6.35 -3.00 9.75
CA LEU A 119 6.85 -4.19 10.42
C LEU A 119 8.27 -3.91 10.90
N SER A 120 8.51 -4.15 12.18
CA SER A 120 9.82 -4.02 12.82
C SER A 120 10.15 -5.29 13.60
N GLY A 121 11.42 -5.69 13.64
CA GLY A 121 11.87 -6.85 14.42
C GLY A 121 11.75 -6.70 15.95
N GLY A 122 11.49 -5.48 16.44
CA GLY A 122 11.27 -5.18 17.86
C GLY A 122 9.85 -5.50 18.34
N THR A 123 9.68 -5.60 19.67
CA THR A 123 8.39 -5.90 20.31
C THR A 123 7.39 -4.73 20.30
N GLN A 124 7.84 -3.52 19.99
CA GLN A 124 7.03 -2.30 19.92
C GLN A 124 7.42 -1.46 18.69
N PRO A 125 6.46 -0.81 18.01
CA PRO A 125 6.75 0.10 16.92
C PRO A 125 7.51 1.33 17.41
N ASN A 126 8.54 1.73 16.66
CA ASN A 126 9.35 2.91 16.97
C ASN A 126 8.85 4.12 16.16
N TRP A 127 7.91 4.85 16.75
CA TRP A 127 7.33 6.05 16.15
C TRP A 127 8.30 7.23 16.20
N ARG A 128 8.55 7.82 15.02
CA ARG A 128 9.34 9.03 14.85
C ARG A 128 8.43 10.19 14.51
N PHE A 129 8.50 11.26 15.30
CA PHE A 129 7.82 12.51 15.00
C PHE A 129 8.67 13.36 14.07
N THR A 130 8.07 13.91 13.03
CA THR A 130 8.71 14.90 12.15
C THR A 130 8.59 16.28 12.79
N LYS A 131 9.31 17.27 12.24
CA LYS A 131 8.89 18.67 12.41
C LYS A 131 7.41 18.86 11.99
N PRO A 132 6.69 19.82 12.59
CA PRO A 132 5.31 20.10 12.22
C PRO A 132 5.16 20.43 10.74
N LEU A 133 4.04 20.02 10.16
CA LEU A 133 3.61 20.46 8.83
C LEU A 133 3.40 21.98 8.84
N THR A 134 3.65 22.61 7.69
CA THR A 134 3.33 24.02 7.46
C THR A 134 1.82 24.24 7.51
N PHE A 135 1.06 23.30 6.96
CA PHE A 135 -0.40 23.29 6.99
C PHE A 135 -0.90 22.06 7.75
N PRO A 136 -1.25 22.20 9.05
CA PRO A 136 -1.83 21.12 9.84
C PRO A 136 -3.07 20.54 9.17
N ARG A 137 -3.11 19.21 9.02
CA ARG A 137 -4.14 18.47 8.29
C ARG A 137 -4.33 17.07 8.85
N CYS A 138 -5.56 16.60 8.83
CA CYS A 138 -5.95 15.24 9.20
C CYS A 138 -6.17 14.41 7.93
N ASN A 139 -5.86 13.11 8.01
CA ASN A 139 -6.09 12.13 6.94
C ASN A 139 -5.59 12.57 5.53
N PRO A 140 -4.37 13.10 5.37
CA PRO A 140 -3.85 13.37 4.04
C PRO A 140 -3.61 12.07 3.26
N ILE A 141 -3.59 12.16 1.94
CA ILE A 141 -2.91 11.16 1.10
C ILE A 141 -1.42 11.19 1.45
N VAL A 142 -0.80 10.02 1.57
CA VAL A 142 0.64 9.87 1.78
C VAL A 142 1.20 8.90 0.77
N ALA A 143 2.32 9.26 0.15
CA ALA A 143 3.13 8.32 -0.63
C ALA A 143 4.61 8.44 -0.24
N VAL A 144 5.36 7.36 -0.46
CA VAL A 144 6.79 7.28 -0.15
C VAL A 144 7.58 7.10 -1.43
N PHE A 145 8.58 7.95 -1.66
CA PHE A 145 9.44 7.95 -2.84
C PHE A 145 10.91 8.19 -2.45
N ASP A 146 11.85 8.01 -3.38
CA ASP A 146 13.29 8.24 -3.16
C ASP A 146 13.79 7.67 -1.81
N GLU A 147 13.56 6.36 -1.63
CA GLU A 147 14.00 5.53 -0.51
C GLU A 147 13.43 5.84 0.88
N ASN A 148 12.99 7.07 1.22
CA ASN A 148 12.33 7.41 2.50
C ASN A 148 11.68 8.82 2.54
N ARG A 149 11.49 9.48 1.40
CA ARG A 149 10.81 10.79 1.36
C ARG A 149 9.32 10.60 1.33
N PHE A 150 8.59 11.48 2.02
CA PHE A 150 7.14 11.39 2.09
C PHE A 150 6.52 12.59 1.40
N VAL A 151 5.48 12.36 0.60
CA VAL A 151 4.65 13.43 0.05
C VAL A 151 3.28 13.35 0.69
N VAL A 152 2.77 14.48 1.16
CA VAL A 152 1.41 14.60 1.70
C VAL A 152 0.56 15.51 0.83
N VAL A 153 -0.65 15.06 0.51
CA VAL A 153 -1.57 15.78 -0.39
C VAL A 153 -2.99 15.77 0.17
N GLY A 154 -3.70 16.88 0.02
CA GLY A 154 -5.07 17.01 0.51
C GLY A 154 -5.12 16.92 2.03
N GLY A 155 -6.09 16.18 2.56
CA GLY A 155 -6.43 16.16 3.98
C GLY A 155 -7.52 17.17 4.32
N SER A 156 -7.81 17.31 5.60
CA SER A 156 -8.78 18.28 6.10
C SER A 156 -8.21 18.99 7.32
N ARG A 157 -8.37 20.30 7.40
CA ARG A 157 -8.04 21.09 8.58
C ARG A 157 -9.31 21.41 9.35
N TYR A 158 -9.20 21.45 10.67
CA TYR A 158 -10.32 21.82 11.54
C TYR A 158 -9.96 23.07 12.35
N ILE A 159 -10.86 24.05 12.36
CA ILE A 159 -10.78 25.27 13.17
C ILE A 159 -12.04 25.34 14.03
N GLY A 160 -11.89 25.37 15.36
CA GLY A 160 -13.03 25.35 16.28
C GLY A 160 -13.93 24.11 16.15
N GLY A 161 -13.41 22.99 15.63
CA GLY A 161 -14.17 21.76 15.37
C GLY A 161 -14.89 21.72 14.02
N LEU A 162 -14.82 22.78 13.22
CA LEU A 162 -15.41 22.84 11.88
C LEU A 162 -14.33 22.64 10.82
N VAL A 163 -14.69 21.99 9.70
CA VAL A 163 -13.79 21.84 8.55
C VAL A 163 -13.55 23.21 7.93
N ASP A 164 -12.27 23.56 7.75
CA ASP A 164 -11.88 24.75 7.01
C ASP A 164 -11.98 24.47 5.51
N LEU A 165 -12.99 25.06 4.87
CA LEU A 165 -13.30 24.88 3.44
C LEU A 165 -12.47 25.80 2.53
N GLU A 166 -11.84 26.83 3.09
CA GLU A 166 -11.09 27.82 2.32
C GLU A 166 -9.62 27.44 2.15
N ASP A 167 -9.16 26.35 2.80
CA ASP A 167 -7.74 26.10 2.96
C ASP A 167 -7.07 25.50 1.71
N TRP A 168 -6.03 26.19 1.23
CA TRP A 168 -5.20 25.74 0.11
C TRP A 168 -4.14 24.79 0.65
N LEU A 169 -4.57 23.62 1.13
CA LEU A 169 -3.68 22.60 1.67
C LEU A 169 -2.65 22.19 0.60
N ALA A 170 -1.51 22.86 0.65
CA ALA A 170 -0.43 22.70 -0.30
C ALA A 170 0.09 21.26 -0.27
N VAL A 171 0.68 20.79 -1.37
CA VAL A 171 1.48 19.56 -1.28
C VAL A 171 2.66 19.85 -0.37
N GLU A 172 2.96 18.97 0.58
CA GLU A 172 4.18 19.08 1.40
C GLU A 172 5.03 17.82 1.25
N ILE A 173 6.33 17.99 1.11
CA ILE A 173 7.30 16.91 0.93
C ILE A 173 8.25 16.90 2.11
N TYR A 174 8.32 15.79 2.83
CA TYR A 174 9.25 15.58 3.93
C TYR A 174 10.55 14.98 3.45
N ASP A 175 11.66 15.61 3.82
CA ASP A 175 12.99 15.02 3.73
C ASP A 175 13.46 14.53 5.11
N PRO A 176 13.63 13.21 5.31
CA PRO A 176 14.08 12.63 6.58
C PRO A 176 15.54 12.96 6.93
N VAL A 177 16.36 13.39 5.97
CA VAL A 177 17.77 13.75 6.21
C VAL A 177 17.86 15.11 6.91
N THR A 178 17.05 16.07 6.48
CA THR A 178 17.02 17.42 7.05
C THR A 178 15.95 17.60 8.14
N ASP A 179 15.07 16.60 8.31
CA ASP A 179 13.87 16.67 9.16
C ASP A 179 13.10 17.96 8.89
N ALA A 180 12.67 18.14 7.64
CA ALA A 180 12.01 19.36 7.20
C ALA A 180 10.96 19.06 6.13
N TRP A 181 9.92 19.88 6.12
CA TRP A 181 8.87 19.86 5.10
C TRP A 181 9.10 20.98 4.10
N GLU A 182 8.99 20.64 2.82
CA GLU A 182 9.05 21.58 1.71
C GLU A 182 7.67 21.73 1.09
N VAL A 183 7.26 22.98 0.82
CA VAL A 183 5.95 23.29 0.26
C VAL A 183 5.99 23.24 -1.27
N GLY A 184 4.99 22.59 -1.87
CA GLY A 184 4.72 22.55 -3.30
C GLY A 184 3.39 23.22 -3.66
N SER A 185 2.98 23.07 -4.93
CA SER A 185 1.71 23.64 -5.40
C SER A 185 0.49 22.94 -4.77
N PRO A 186 -0.57 23.65 -4.36
CA PRO A 186 -1.76 23.02 -3.77
C PRO A 186 -2.57 22.22 -4.79
N LEU A 187 -3.37 21.28 -4.29
CA LEU A 187 -4.26 20.45 -5.12
C LEU A 187 -5.18 21.36 -5.97
N PRO A 188 -5.37 21.06 -7.27
CA PRO A 188 -6.20 21.86 -8.17
C PRO A 188 -7.63 22.05 -7.64
N VAL A 189 -8.23 23.18 -8.01
CA VAL A 189 -9.54 23.61 -7.49
C VAL A 189 -10.68 22.64 -7.81
N ASP A 190 -10.58 21.88 -8.90
CA ASP A 190 -11.58 20.90 -9.34
C ASP A 190 -11.76 19.73 -8.36
N PHE A 191 -10.80 19.52 -7.45
CA PHE A 191 -10.91 18.55 -6.35
C PHE A 191 -11.64 19.12 -5.13
N ARG A 192 -11.90 20.44 -5.08
CA ARG A 192 -12.55 21.12 -3.96
C ARG A 192 -14.03 21.40 -4.22
N SER A 193 -14.36 21.83 -5.44
CA SER A 193 -15.73 22.22 -5.82
C SER A 193 -16.75 21.08 -5.75
N SER A 194 -16.31 19.82 -5.74
CA SER A 194 -17.16 18.63 -5.63
C SER A 194 -17.47 18.18 -4.20
N GLY A 195 -17.15 18.99 -3.17
CA GLY A 195 -17.34 18.60 -1.77
C GLY A 195 -16.48 17.41 -1.35
N THR A 196 -15.39 17.16 -2.07
CA THR A 196 -14.59 15.95 -1.93
C THR A 196 -13.77 16.00 -0.65
N SER A 197 -14.28 15.32 0.37
CA SER A 197 -13.48 14.97 1.56
C SER A 197 -12.19 14.28 1.13
N SER A 198 -11.10 14.48 1.86
CA SER A 198 -9.85 13.73 1.67
C SER A 198 -10.05 12.21 1.68
N GLN A 199 -11.11 11.75 2.36
CA GLN A 199 -11.56 10.36 2.40
C GLN A 199 -12.07 9.82 1.06
N TRP A 200 -12.34 10.69 0.09
CA TRP A 200 -12.83 10.33 -1.25
C TRP A 200 -11.76 10.51 -2.32
N LEU A 201 -10.50 10.59 -1.91
CA LEU A 201 -9.36 10.59 -2.81
C LEU A 201 -8.62 9.25 -2.71
N SER A 202 -8.05 8.84 -3.83
CA SER A 202 -7.06 7.76 -3.91
C SER A 202 -5.82 8.27 -4.63
N SER A 203 -4.71 7.54 -4.52
CA SER A 203 -3.46 7.95 -5.15
C SER A 203 -2.64 6.78 -5.63
N ALA A 204 -1.90 7.02 -6.71
CA ALA A 204 -0.91 6.09 -7.23
C ALA A 204 0.41 6.82 -7.45
N LEU A 205 1.50 6.25 -6.94
CA LEU A 205 2.84 6.76 -7.15
C LEU A 205 3.54 5.90 -8.21
N LEU A 206 4.08 6.54 -9.24
CA LEU A 206 5.03 5.94 -10.18
C LEU A 206 6.44 6.41 -9.80
N PRO A 207 7.20 5.63 -9.00
CA PRO A 207 8.46 6.08 -8.40
C PRO A 207 9.54 6.35 -9.45
N GLU A 208 9.64 5.53 -10.50
CA GLU A 208 10.62 5.71 -11.58
C GLU A 208 10.43 7.03 -12.34
N ARG A 209 9.16 7.48 -12.47
CA ARG A 209 8.82 8.78 -13.07
C ARG A 209 8.82 9.94 -12.09
N LYS A 210 8.92 9.64 -10.79
CA LYS A 210 8.68 10.61 -9.70
C LYS A 210 7.36 11.36 -9.87
N MET A 211 6.32 10.62 -10.24
CA MET A 211 4.99 11.18 -10.54
C MET A 211 3.96 10.62 -9.57
N LEU A 212 3.31 11.52 -8.83
CA LEU A 212 2.18 11.18 -7.96
C LEU A 212 0.88 11.53 -8.66
N TYR A 213 -0.03 10.58 -8.76
CA TYR A 213 -1.37 10.81 -9.30
C TYR A 213 -2.37 10.83 -8.16
N VAL A 214 -3.26 11.82 -8.17
CA VAL A 214 -4.38 11.94 -7.24
C VAL A 214 -5.68 11.81 -8.01
N PHE A 215 -6.60 11.01 -7.49
CA PHE A 215 -7.84 10.64 -8.15
C PHE A 215 -9.04 10.79 -7.22
N GLY A 216 -10.10 11.45 -7.70
CA GLY A 216 -11.37 11.57 -7.00
C GLY A 216 -12.23 10.32 -7.22
N ILE A 217 -12.55 9.60 -6.15
CA ILE A 217 -13.17 8.27 -6.20
C ILE A 217 -14.53 8.28 -6.94
N TYR A 218 -15.32 9.34 -6.76
CA TYR A 218 -16.64 9.50 -7.39
C TYR A 218 -16.62 10.45 -8.59
N SER A 219 -15.86 11.55 -8.51
CA SER A 219 -15.77 12.52 -9.62
C SER A 219 -15.03 11.95 -10.83
N CYS A 220 -14.15 10.98 -10.62
CA CYS A 220 -13.21 10.46 -11.61
C CYS A 220 -12.22 11.51 -12.14
N HIS A 221 -12.09 12.65 -11.45
CA HIS A 221 -11.05 13.63 -11.74
C HIS A 221 -9.67 13.07 -11.38
N VAL A 222 -8.69 13.32 -12.23
CA VAL A 222 -7.30 12.91 -12.02
C VAL A 222 -6.37 14.11 -12.21
N ALA A 223 -5.36 14.22 -11.37
CA ALA A 223 -4.27 15.16 -11.55
C ALA A 223 -2.93 14.47 -11.27
N ALA A 224 -1.90 14.88 -12.00
CA ALA A 224 -0.56 14.35 -11.86
C ALA A 224 0.38 15.43 -11.31
N PHE A 225 1.16 15.08 -10.31
CA PHE A 225 2.10 15.96 -9.61
C PHE A 225 3.53 15.45 -9.82
N ASP A 226 4.35 16.30 -10.42
CA ASP A 226 5.77 16.05 -10.62
C ASP A 226 6.51 16.33 -9.31
N LEU A 227 7.01 15.28 -8.65
CA LEU A 227 7.70 15.39 -7.36
C LEU A 227 9.06 16.09 -7.48
N SER A 228 9.68 16.06 -8.66
CA SER A 228 10.98 16.71 -8.89
C SER A 228 10.80 18.22 -9.02
N ARG A 229 9.76 18.64 -9.77
CA ARG A 229 9.47 20.05 -10.06
C ARG A 229 8.52 20.70 -9.04
N ARG A 230 7.84 19.90 -8.22
CA ARG A 230 6.88 20.31 -7.18
C ARG A 230 5.66 21.05 -7.75
N VAL A 231 5.23 20.65 -8.95
CA VAL A 231 4.12 21.27 -9.68
C VAL A 231 3.18 20.22 -10.24
N TRP A 232 1.90 20.60 -10.34
CA TRP A 232 0.89 19.83 -11.09
C TRP A 232 1.14 19.97 -12.59
N ILE A 233 1.06 18.87 -13.33
CA ILE A 233 1.25 18.83 -14.77
C ILE A 233 -0.07 18.56 -15.49
N GLY A 234 -0.24 19.14 -16.69
CA GLY A 234 -1.32 18.75 -17.61
C GLY A 234 -2.75 19.11 -17.18
N GLY A 235 -2.93 19.90 -16.11
CA GLY A 235 -4.25 20.25 -15.57
C GLY A 235 -4.97 19.06 -14.93
N VAL A 236 -6.28 19.20 -14.72
CA VAL A 236 -7.15 18.12 -14.23
C VAL A 236 -7.77 17.41 -15.43
N GLY A 237 -7.55 16.10 -15.52
CA GLY A 237 -8.21 15.22 -16.48
C GLY A 237 -9.36 14.45 -15.86
N THR A 238 -10.07 13.67 -16.68
CA THR A 238 -11.15 12.77 -16.22
C THR A 238 -10.92 11.37 -16.77
N LEU A 239 -10.87 10.38 -15.88
CA LEU A 239 -10.76 8.96 -16.24
C LEU A 239 -11.99 8.21 -15.75
N ARG A 240 -13.06 8.26 -16.55
CA ARG A 240 -14.34 7.63 -16.20
C ARG A 240 -14.67 6.51 -17.19
N PRO A 241 -14.43 5.24 -16.82
CA PRO A 241 -14.99 4.13 -17.57
C PRO A 241 -16.52 4.20 -17.67
N PRO A 242 -17.13 3.59 -18.71
CA PRO A 242 -18.58 3.56 -18.84
C PRO A 242 -19.27 2.94 -17.62
N GLY A 243 -20.35 3.58 -17.16
CA GLY A 243 -21.15 3.10 -16.03
C GLY A 243 -20.46 3.15 -14.67
N THR A 244 -19.28 3.78 -14.53
CA THR A 244 -18.58 3.85 -13.23
C THR A 244 -19.40 4.58 -12.17
N VAL A 245 -19.65 3.89 -11.06
CA VAL A 245 -20.26 4.43 -9.84
C VAL A 245 -19.18 5.05 -8.96
N PHE A 246 -18.10 4.31 -8.73
CA PHE A 246 -16.88 4.79 -8.07
C PHE A 246 -15.68 3.96 -8.52
N ALA A 247 -14.49 4.54 -8.45
CA ALA A 247 -13.23 3.84 -8.74
C ALA A 247 -12.10 4.32 -7.83
N PHE A 248 -11.06 3.50 -7.71
CA PHE A 248 -9.84 3.81 -6.98
C PHE A 248 -8.67 3.74 -7.95
N LEU A 249 -7.78 4.74 -7.88
CA LEU A 249 -6.53 4.73 -8.63
C LEU A 249 -5.44 4.06 -7.78
N ILE A 250 -4.75 3.09 -8.37
CA ILE A 250 -3.67 2.34 -7.73
C ILE A 250 -2.49 2.18 -8.69
N ALA A 251 -1.29 2.02 -8.14
CA ALA A 251 -0.10 1.75 -8.93
C ALA A 251 -0.13 0.32 -9.47
N GLY A 252 0.11 0.14 -10.77
CA GLY A 252 0.14 -1.15 -11.44
C GLY A 252 1.53 -1.78 -11.44
N LEU A 253 1.73 -2.75 -12.34
CA LEU A 253 3.05 -3.35 -12.57
C LEU A 253 3.97 -2.36 -13.28
N GLY A 254 5.18 -2.19 -12.75
CA GLY A 254 6.19 -1.31 -13.33
C GLY A 254 5.71 0.13 -13.36
N ASP A 255 5.53 0.65 -14.56
CA ASP A 255 5.23 2.06 -14.81
C ASP A 255 3.81 2.23 -15.39
N SER A 256 2.84 1.56 -14.76
CA SER A 256 1.44 1.53 -15.19
C SER A 256 0.50 2.00 -14.08
N LEU A 257 -0.66 2.51 -14.48
CA LEU A 257 -1.73 2.88 -13.57
C LEU A 257 -2.92 1.94 -13.77
N LEU A 258 -3.64 1.70 -12.69
CA LEU A 258 -4.84 0.90 -12.66
C LEU A 258 -5.99 1.69 -12.05
N LEU A 259 -7.16 1.57 -12.66
CA LEU A 259 -8.43 1.89 -12.01
C LEU A 259 -9.11 0.60 -11.59
N ALA A 260 -9.63 0.56 -10.37
CA ALA A 260 -10.40 -0.56 -9.85
C ALA A 260 -11.68 -0.01 -9.23
N GLY A 261 -12.84 -0.45 -9.70
CA GLY A 261 -14.09 0.23 -9.36
C GLY A 261 -15.35 -0.51 -9.72
N LEU A 262 -16.46 -0.04 -9.16
CA LEU A 262 -17.79 -0.55 -9.40
C LEU A 262 -18.42 0.15 -10.61
N CYS A 263 -19.01 -0.63 -11.51
CA CYS A 263 -19.86 -0.14 -12.59
C CYS A 263 -21.30 -0.60 -12.38
N SER A 264 -22.26 0.27 -12.71
CA SER A 264 -23.64 -0.14 -12.99
C SER A 264 -23.61 -1.04 -14.22
N GLY A 265 -24.29 -2.19 -14.17
CA GLY A 265 -24.35 -3.09 -15.32
C GLY A 265 -24.90 -2.41 -16.57
N GLU A 266 -24.57 -2.95 -17.74
CA GLU A 266 -25.27 -2.58 -18.97
C GLU A 266 -26.58 -3.38 -19.04
N GLN A 267 -27.63 -2.72 -19.53
CA GLN A 267 -28.94 -3.33 -19.68
C GLN A 267 -28.91 -4.21 -20.94
N ASP A 268 -28.51 -5.48 -20.80
CA ASP A 268 -28.78 -6.46 -21.86
C ASP A 268 -30.29 -6.50 -22.07
N GLY A 269 -30.75 -6.37 -23.32
CA GLY A 269 -32.17 -6.26 -23.69
C GLY A 269 -33.09 -7.44 -23.33
N GLY A 270 -32.68 -8.30 -22.40
CA GLY A 270 -33.52 -9.28 -21.71
C GLY A 270 -34.11 -8.71 -20.43
N SER A 271 -35.21 -9.31 -19.95
CA SER A 271 -36.00 -8.90 -18.79
C SER A 271 -35.29 -8.99 -17.42
N GLY A 272 -33.96 -9.19 -17.39
CA GLY A 272 -33.15 -9.17 -16.17
C GLY A 272 -32.46 -7.82 -16.03
N GLY A 273 -32.72 -7.11 -14.94
CA GLY A 273 -32.10 -5.79 -14.69
C GLY A 273 -30.57 -5.83 -14.75
N ALA A 274 -29.98 -4.71 -15.18
CA ALA A 274 -28.54 -4.50 -15.23
C ALA A 274 -27.88 -4.77 -13.88
N GLN A 275 -26.93 -5.71 -13.83
CA GLN A 275 -26.27 -6.11 -12.58
C GLN A 275 -24.95 -5.38 -12.37
N PRO A 276 -24.69 -4.83 -11.17
CA PRO A 276 -23.43 -4.15 -10.89
C PRO A 276 -22.26 -5.13 -10.94
N CYS A 277 -21.13 -4.69 -11.47
CA CYS A 277 -19.89 -5.45 -11.50
C CYS A 277 -18.72 -4.62 -11.01
N PHE A 278 -17.72 -5.28 -10.42
CA PHE A 278 -16.46 -4.64 -10.05
C PHE A 278 -15.42 -5.01 -11.11
N ALA A 279 -14.76 -4.02 -11.72
CA ALA A 279 -13.81 -4.25 -12.80
C ALA A 279 -12.51 -3.49 -12.56
N ILE A 280 -11.48 -3.90 -13.30
CA ILE A 280 -10.16 -3.29 -13.29
C ILE A 280 -9.81 -2.84 -14.72
N TRP A 281 -9.29 -1.63 -14.86
CA TRP A 281 -8.87 -1.04 -16.12
C TRP A 281 -7.42 -0.60 -16.08
N ALA A 282 -6.68 -0.84 -17.16
CA ALA A 282 -5.37 -0.26 -17.40
C ALA A 282 -5.52 1.19 -17.84
N VAL A 283 -4.70 2.06 -17.28
CA VAL A 283 -4.66 3.48 -17.57
C VAL A 283 -3.26 3.85 -18.06
N ASP A 284 -3.21 4.59 -19.17
CA ASP A 284 -1.97 5.21 -19.65
C ASP A 284 -1.51 6.27 -18.62
N PRO A 285 -0.28 6.20 -18.09
CA PRO A 285 0.29 7.23 -17.22
C PRO A 285 0.27 8.65 -17.81
N LEU A 286 0.30 8.77 -19.14
CA LEU A 286 0.15 10.06 -19.82
C LEU A 286 -1.30 10.54 -19.86
N MET A 287 -2.24 9.77 -19.31
CA MET A 287 -3.69 10.02 -19.26
C MET A 287 -4.29 10.21 -20.66
N ARG A 288 -3.71 9.55 -21.68
CA ARG A 288 -4.17 9.60 -23.06
C ARG A 288 -5.10 8.42 -23.34
N GLY A 289 -6.21 8.70 -24.02
CA GLY A 289 -7.19 7.67 -24.38
C GLY A 289 -8.08 7.24 -23.21
N GLN A 290 -8.91 6.24 -23.47
CA GLN A 290 -9.83 5.69 -22.46
C GLN A 290 -9.20 4.52 -21.70
N PRO A 291 -9.55 4.33 -20.41
CA PRO A 291 -9.12 3.17 -19.64
C PRO A 291 -9.51 1.85 -20.32
N ARG A 292 -8.55 0.94 -20.52
CA ARG A 292 -8.78 -0.37 -21.15
C ARG A 292 -9.17 -1.39 -20.08
N ARG A 293 -10.38 -1.97 -20.17
CA ARG A 293 -10.82 -3.01 -19.22
C ARG A 293 -9.92 -4.24 -19.32
N ILE A 294 -9.40 -4.68 -18.18
CA ILE A 294 -8.50 -5.84 -18.06
C ILE A 294 -9.28 -7.07 -17.60
N THR A 295 -10.02 -6.93 -16.50
CA THR A 295 -10.73 -8.04 -15.87
C THR A 295 -11.96 -7.55 -15.12
N VAL A 296 -12.90 -8.46 -14.90
CA VAL A 296 -14.10 -8.25 -14.09
C VAL A 296 -14.07 -9.28 -12.97
N MET A 297 -14.34 -8.84 -11.74
CA MET A 297 -14.44 -9.71 -10.59
C MET A 297 -15.55 -10.76 -10.82
N PRO A 298 -15.26 -12.06 -10.64
CA PRO A 298 -16.27 -13.10 -10.67
C PRO A 298 -17.43 -12.79 -9.71
N ARG A 299 -18.66 -13.01 -10.18
CA ARG A 299 -19.87 -12.62 -9.46
C ARG A 299 -20.00 -13.31 -8.11
N ASP A 300 -19.57 -14.56 -8.00
CA ASP A 300 -19.58 -15.32 -6.75
C ASP A 300 -18.64 -14.71 -5.71
N ILE A 301 -17.48 -14.17 -6.14
CA ILE A 301 -16.54 -13.46 -5.27
C ILE A 301 -17.16 -12.13 -4.84
N LEU A 302 -17.74 -11.37 -5.77
CA LEU A 302 -18.36 -10.08 -5.48
C LEU A 302 -19.49 -10.23 -4.45
N ILE A 303 -20.40 -11.19 -4.66
CA ILE A 303 -21.49 -11.47 -3.71
C ILE A 303 -20.93 -11.98 -2.39
N GLY A 304 -19.84 -12.76 -2.40
CA GLY A 304 -19.17 -13.24 -1.19
C GLY A 304 -18.53 -12.14 -0.34
N LEU A 305 -18.45 -10.89 -0.82
CA LEU A 305 -18.06 -9.72 -0.01
C LEU A 305 -19.22 -9.14 0.81
N PHE A 306 -20.42 -9.70 0.69
CA PHE A 306 -21.66 -9.21 1.28
C PHE A 306 -22.41 -10.31 2.05
N GLY A 307 -23.29 -9.89 2.96
CA GLY A 307 -24.22 -10.78 3.65
C GLY A 307 -25.44 -11.12 2.80
N ILE A 308 -26.23 -12.10 3.25
CA ILE A 308 -27.44 -12.57 2.57
C ILE A 308 -28.56 -11.50 2.61
N ASP A 309 -28.59 -10.69 3.66
CA ASP A 309 -29.66 -9.71 3.95
C ASP A 309 -29.32 -8.27 3.49
N ASP A 310 -28.42 -8.11 2.52
CA ASP A 310 -27.87 -6.79 2.17
C ASP A 310 -28.73 -6.04 1.14
N ASP A 311 -29.13 -4.81 1.50
CA ASP A 311 -29.92 -3.87 0.69
C ASP A 311 -29.21 -3.40 -0.60
N GLU A 312 -29.95 -2.68 -1.47
CA GLU A 312 -29.46 -2.12 -2.73
C GLU A 312 -28.22 -1.22 -2.60
N ASN A 313 -28.04 -0.56 -1.44
CA ASN A 313 -26.93 0.37 -1.19
C ASN A 313 -25.67 -0.29 -0.58
N ARG A 314 -25.63 -1.63 -0.52
CA ARG A 314 -24.54 -2.40 0.12
C ARG A 314 -23.15 -2.11 -0.41
N PHE A 315 -23.02 -1.69 -1.67
CA PHE A 315 -21.71 -1.50 -2.31
C PHE A 315 -20.95 -0.25 -1.82
N ALA A 316 -21.59 0.65 -1.07
CA ALA A 316 -20.96 1.88 -0.57
C ALA A 316 -19.79 1.61 0.40
N SER A 317 -19.76 0.45 1.05
CA SER A 317 -18.70 0.02 1.97
C SER A 317 -17.54 -0.71 1.28
N LEU A 318 -17.60 -0.91 -0.04
CA LEU A 318 -16.47 -1.47 -0.78
C LEU A 318 -15.33 -0.47 -0.86
N ARG A 319 -14.14 -0.97 -0.61
CA ARG A 319 -12.88 -0.23 -0.73
C ARG A 319 -11.87 -1.06 -1.51
N CYS A 320 -10.90 -0.36 -2.08
CA CYS A 320 -9.84 -0.98 -2.85
C CYS A 320 -8.49 -0.33 -2.53
N VAL A 321 -7.47 -1.16 -2.34
CA VAL A 321 -6.07 -0.76 -2.20
C VAL A 321 -5.20 -1.72 -2.98
N GLY A 322 -4.04 -1.27 -3.45
CA GLY A 322 -3.17 -2.13 -4.24
C GLY A 322 -1.91 -1.45 -4.70
N SER A 323 -0.95 -2.26 -5.10
CA SER A 323 0.29 -1.85 -5.73
C SER A 323 0.93 -3.05 -6.44
N ASP A 324 1.84 -2.80 -7.40
CA ASP A 324 2.68 -3.82 -8.05
C ASP A 324 1.89 -5.06 -8.54
N GLY A 325 0.74 -4.85 -9.18
CA GLY A 325 -0.07 -5.91 -9.79
C GLY A 325 -0.96 -6.71 -8.81
N LEU A 326 -1.02 -6.34 -7.53
CA LEU A 326 -1.99 -6.88 -6.57
C LEU A 326 -3.03 -5.84 -6.21
N VAL A 327 -4.29 -6.20 -6.41
CA VAL A 327 -5.46 -5.34 -6.14
C VAL A 327 -6.33 -6.02 -5.10
N TYR A 328 -6.38 -5.45 -3.90
CA TYR A 328 -7.17 -5.94 -2.78
C TYR A 328 -8.48 -5.19 -2.71
N VAL A 329 -9.58 -5.94 -2.75
CA VAL A 329 -10.94 -5.39 -2.60
C VAL A 329 -11.53 -5.96 -1.33
N PHE A 330 -12.10 -5.11 -0.48
CA PHE A 330 -12.64 -5.51 0.80
C PHE A 330 -13.88 -4.71 1.16
N ASN A 331 -14.70 -5.29 2.01
CA ASN A 331 -15.82 -4.61 2.63
C ASN A 331 -15.37 -4.06 3.99
N GLU A 332 -15.50 -2.76 4.21
CA GLU A 332 -15.09 -2.11 5.45
C GLU A 332 -16.14 -2.22 6.58
N ASP A 333 -17.32 -2.79 6.30
CA ASP A 333 -18.39 -2.97 7.28
C ASP A 333 -18.08 -4.09 8.27
N HIS A 334 -18.03 -3.73 9.55
CA HIS A 334 -17.75 -4.63 10.66
C HIS A 334 -18.83 -5.72 10.83
N HIS A 335 -20.07 -5.48 10.42
CA HIS A 335 -21.13 -6.50 10.49
C HIS A 335 -20.84 -7.69 9.57
N LYS A 336 -19.95 -7.52 8.59
CA LYS A 336 -19.61 -8.55 7.60
C LYS A 336 -18.35 -9.34 7.96
N GLY A 337 -17.60 -8.91 9.00
CA GLY A 337 -16.34 -9.53 9.36
C GLY A 337 -15.20 -9.25 8.37
N TYR A 338 -15.32 -8.15 7.61
CA TYR A 338 -14.31 -7.65 6.66
C TYR A 338 -13.89 -8.66 5.59
N PRO A 339 -14.84 -9.24 4.83
CA PRO A 339 -14.50 -10.12 3.72
C PRO A 339 -13.65 -9.34 2.71
N ALA A 340 -12.64 -10.02 2.18
CA ALA A 340 -11.72 -9.45 1.22
C ALA A 340 -11.42 -10.46 0.10
N CYS A 341 -11.01 -9.94 -1.04
CA CYS A 341 -10.47 -10.70 -2.15
C CYS A 341 -9.27 -9.98 -2.74
N VAL A 342 -8.50 -10.70 -3.55
CA VAL A 342 -7.36 -10.16 -4.28
C VAL A 342 -7.47 -10.53 -5.74
N CYS A 343 -7.24 -9.55 -6.61
CA CYS A 343 -6.89 -9.77 -8.01
C CYS A 343 -5.38 -9.71 -8.14
N GLU A 344 -4.80 -10.76 -8.70
CA GLU A 344 -3.41 -10.79 -9.10
C GLU A 344 -3.32 -10.64 -10.61
N ILE A 345 -2.58 -9.62 -11.04
CA ILE A 345 -2.38 -9.25 -12.43
C ILE A 345 -0.92 -9.54 -12.77
N GLN A 346 -0.71 -10.31 -13.83
CA GLN A 346 0.59 -10.68 -14.36
C GLN A 346 0.64 -10.46 -15.87
N GLY A 347 1.82 -10.67 -16.44
CA GLY A 347 2.09 -10.49 -17.86
C GLY A 347 2.44 -9.04 -18.21
N LYS A 348 3.27 -8.87 -19.26
CA LYS A 348 3.71 -7.54 -19.71
C LYS A 348 2.57 -6.66 -20.18
N GLU A 349 1.51 -7.27 -20.72
CA GLU A 349 0.32 -6.60 -21.22
C GLU A 349 -0.87 -6.65 -20.25
N MET A 350 -0.63 -7.13 -19.02
CA MET A 350 -1.66 -7.31 -17.99
C MET A 350 -2.76 -8.29 -18.43
N ASP A 351 -2.40 -9.30 -19.21
CA ASP A 351 -3.30 -10.27 -19.84
C ASP A 351 -3.69 -11.43 -18.92
N GLN A 352 -2.94 -11.65 -17.84
CA GLN A 352 -3.15 -12.76 -16.91
C GLN A 352 -3.68 -12.24 -15.58
N CYS A 353 -4.99 -12.38 -15.36
CA CYS A 353 -5.65 -11.95 -14.14
C CYS A 353 -6.27 -13.15 -13.40
N SER A 354 -6.05 -13.23 -12.08
CA SER A 354 -6.67 -14.24 -11.24
C SER A 354 -7.30 -13.62 -10.01
N TRP A 355 -8.55 -13.99 -9.71
CA TRP A 355 -9.28 -13.51 -8.56
C TRP A 355 -9.39 -14.61 -7.50
N ARG A 356 -9.11 -14.27 -6.24
CA ARG A 356 -9.15 -15.22 -5.11
C ARG A 356 -9.74 -14.56 -3.88
N ARG A 357 -10.57 -15.29 -3.13
CA ARG A 357 -11.07 -14.85 -1.82
C ARG A 357 -9.95 -14.96 -0.79
N ILE A 358 -9.80 -13.92 0.03
CA ILE A 358 -8.87 -13.92 1.15
C ILE A 358 -9.53 -14.64 2.33
N PRO A 359 -8.78 -15.45 3.11
CA PRO A 359 -9.32 -16.07 4.32
C PRO A 359 -9.88 -15.03 5.29
N PRO A 360 -10.89 -15.37 6.11
CA PRO A 360 -11.41 -14.44 7.11
C PRO A 360 -10.32 -14.01 8.10
N LEU A 361 -10.49 -12.84 8.71
CA LEU A 361 -9.58 -12.36 9.76
C LEU A 361 -9.49 -13.38 10.91
N PRO A 362 -8.30 -13.61 11.46
CA PRO A 362 -8.12 -14.55 12.56
C PRO A 362 -8.73 -14.01 13.86
N GLY A 363 -9.19 -14.93 14.71
CA GLY A 363 -9.70 -14.65 16.06
C GLY A 363 -11.19 -14.25 16.11
N PRO A 364 -11.89 -14.56 17.22
CA PRO A 364 -13.28 -14.16 17.39
C PRO A 364 -13.41 -12.65 17.68
N GLY A 365 -14.54 -12.04 17.30
CA GLY A 365 -14.96 -10.73 17.81
C GLY A 365 -14.32 -9.50 17.16
N ASN A 366 -13.85 -9.60 15.91
CA ASN A 366 -13.35 -8.46 15.14
C ASN A 366 -14.49 -7.48 14.82
N ARG A 367 -14.78 -6.56 15.74
CA ARG A 367 -15.76 -5.46 15.59
C ARG A 367 -15.04 -4.14 15.81
N PHE A 368 -14.77 -3.45 14.71
CA PHE A 368 -14.04 -2.20 14.68
C PHE A 368 -15.01 -1.10 14.28
N HIS A 369 -14.87 0.06 14.90
CA HIS A 369 -15.66 1.23 14.55
C HIS A 369 -15.05 1.96 13.36
N LYS A 370 -13.73 1.82 13.18
CA LYS A 370 -12.97 2.38 12.06
C LYS A 370 -11.96 1.36 11.59
N THR A 371 -11.80 1.26 10.27
CA THR A 371 -10.70 0.50 9.66
C THR A 371 -9.79 1.44 8.90
N ILE A 372 -8.50 1.11 8.90
CA ILE A 372 -7.49 1.73 8.05
C ILE A 372 -6.87 0.59 7.27
N ALA A 373 -6.95 0.66 5.95
CA ALA A 373 -6.40 -0.38 5.10
C ALA A 373 -5.51 0.24 4.03
N PHE A 374 -4.41 -0.44 3.73
CA PHE A 374 -3.45 0.01 2.74
C PHE A 374 -2.66 -1.16 2.18
N SER A 375 -2.12 -0.96 0.99
CA SER A 375 -1.16 -1.89 0.37
C SER A 375 0.23 -1.32 0.51
N SER A 376 1.18 -2.12 0.97
CA SER A 376 2.54 -1.64 1.18
C SER A 376 3.55 -2.77 1.01
N PRO A 377 4.73 -2.50 0.42
CA PRO A 377 5.85 -3.43 0.50
C PRO A 377 6.29 -3.61 1.96
N VAL A 378 7.00 -4.71 2.22
CA VAL A 378 7.62 -5.00 3.53
C VAL A 378 9.14 -4.95 3.36
N PRO A 379 9.79 -3.81 3.69
CA PRO A 379 11.23 -3.69 3.58
C PRO A 379 11.93 -4.60 4.60
N LEU A 380 13.01 -5.26 4.16
CA LEU A 380 13.72 -6.23 5.00
C LEU A 380 14.52 -5.59 6.14
N GLY A 381 15.10 -4.41 5.91
CA GLY A 381 15.95 -3.73 6.89
C GLY A 381 15.28 -3.56 8.27
N PRO A 382 14.08 -2.95 8.34
CA PRO A 382 13.35 -2.83 9.61
C PRO A 382 12.95 -4.17 10.25
N VAL A 383 12.65 -5.19 9.43
CA VAL A 383 12.21 -6.51 9.92
C VAL A 383 13.36 -7.30 10.52
N LEU A 384 14.53 -7.31 9.85
CA LEU A 384 15.72 -8.03 10.31
C LEU A 384 16.52 -7.27 11.38
N GLY A 385 16.24 -5.97 11.53
CA GLY A 385 17.07 -5.04 12.29
C GLY A 385 18.26 -4.58 11.44
N THR A 386 18.65 -3.31 11.57
CA THR A 386 19.83 -2.80 10.87
C THR A 386 21.07 -3.56 11.32
N ALA A 387 21.70 -4.29 10.41
CA ALA A 387 23.06 -4.81 10.63
C ALA A 387 24.00 -3.60 10.75
N HIS A 388 24.28 -3.17 11.98
CA HIS A 388 25.29 -2.13 12.23
C HIS A 388 26.65 -2.60 11.68
N MET A 389 27.22 -1.84 10.73
CA MET A 389 28.67 -1.70 10.43
C MET A 389 29.56 -2.98 10.45
N GLY A 390 29.04 -4.17 10.14
CA GLY A 390 29.79 -5.42 10.30
C GLY A 390 29.82 -6.37 9.08
N CYS A 391 29.08 -6.09 8.01
CA CYS A 391 29.02 -6.97 6.83
C CYS A 391 29.99 -6.54 5.71
N VAL A 392 31.10 -5.85 6.04
CA VAL A 392 32.19 -5.62 5.09
C VAL A 392 33.11 -6.83 5.14
N TRP A 393 32.91 -7.78 4.24
CA TRP A 393 33.95 -8.76 3.94
C TRP A 393 34.99 -8.05 3.09
N GLN A 394 36.15 -7.75 3.68
CA GLN A 394 37.36 -7.55 2.89
C GLN A 394 37.58 -8.87 2.14
N ASN A 395 37.52 -8.83 0.81
CA ASN A 395 38.10 -9.87 -0.01
C ASN A 395 39.60 -9.91 0.31
N VAL A 396 39.98 -10.77 1.24
CA VAL A 396 41.37 -11.18 1.39
C VAL A 396 41.56 -12.29 0.36
N GLU A 397 42.23 -11.95 -0.73
CA GLU A 397 42.74 -12.86 -1.76
C GLU A 397 43.58 -13.99 -1.17
#